data_AF-A0A3D4NNC0-F1
#
_entry.id   AF-A0A3D4NNC0-F1
#
_cell.length_a   1.000
_cell.length_b   1.000
_cell.length_c   1.000
_cell.angle_alpha   90.00
_cell.angle_beta   90.00
_cell.angle_gamma   90.00
#
_symmetry.space_group_name_H-M   'P 1'
#
loop_
_entity.id
_entity.type
_entity.pdbx_description
1 polymer ?
#
loop_
_entity_poly.entity_id
_entity_poly.type
_entity_poly.pdbx_seq_one_letter_code
_entity_poly.pdbx_strand_id
1 'polypeptide(L)'
;MNKSYEQPLNLDEVRDGGFRQRLRNLCAYEIGVIPLPIFLGIALIVFLSAHLGFLPKNMIGGLAVIMTMGVFFGQMGQRLPILKEIGGGAILCLMLPSVLVFFGFFGPATIDATKMLMKEANFLYFVIASLVVGSILGMSRFILVQGMLRMFIPLLVGTLAAVASGLIVGKLVGYSVYHTFFFIIVPIIGGGIGEGILPLSLAYSAILGGTPDIYVAQLAPAAVVGNIAAIICAGYLARLAIKRPHLNGEGSLIRVKSENDKFQVKEETGSVVDFRIMGAGVLVICAFFILGGLLEKVVGIPGPVMMILAAVLFKY
;
A
#
# COMPACT_ATOMS: atom_id res chain seq x y z
N MET A 1 -45.30 -39.31 -0.97
CA MET A 1 -45.80 -39.02 0.39
C MET A 1 -44.86 -37.99 0.99
N ASN A 2 -45.00 -36.69 0.72
CA ASN A 2 -46.09 -35.74 0.98
C ASN A 2 -46.28 -35.41 2.47
N LYS A 3 -45.71 -34.27 2.88
CA LYS A 3 -46.13 -33.28 3.90
C LYS A 3 -44.89 -32.63 4.52
N SER A 4 -44.84 -31.33 4.80
CA SER A 4 -45.51 -30.14 4.27
C SER A 4 -44.87 -28.96 4.99
N TYR A 5 -44.85 -27.82 4.31
CA TYR A 5 -44.55 -26.50 4.82
C TYR A 5 -45.27 -26.18 6.14
N GLU A 6 -44.55 -25.66 7.14
CA GLU A 6 -45.09 -24.73 8.13
C GLU A 6 -44.02 -23.68 8.50
N GLN A 7 -44.05 -22.56 7.78
CA GLN A 7 -43.93 -21.26 8.44
C GLN A 7 -45.20 -21.03 9.27
N PRO A 8 -45.07 -20.32 10.38
CA PRO A 8 -45.97 -19.19 10.57
C PRO A 8 -45.15 -17.90 10.62
N LEU A 9 -45.34 -17.09 9.57
CA LEU A 9 -45.39 -15.64 9.73
C LEU A 9 -46.46 -15.34 10.80
N ASN A 10 -46.04 -14.91 11.98
CA ASN A 10 -46.88 -14.00 12.77
C ASN A 10 -46.34 -12.59 12.55
N LEU A 11 -46.97 -11.94 11.56
CA LEU A 11 -47.08 -10.50 11.45
C LEU A 11 -47.93 -10.01 12.63
N ASP A 12 -47.31 -9.81 13.78
CA ASP A 12 -47.84 -8.85 14.74
C ASP A 12 -47.20 -7.51 14.44
N GLU A 13 -48.00 -6.68 13.77
CA GLU A 13 -47.84 -5.24 13.64
C GLU A 13 -47.62 -4.61 15.02
N VAL A 14 -46.37 -4.42 15.41
CA VAL A 14 -46.02 -3.35 16.35
C VAL A 14 -45.22 -2.32 15.59
N ARG A 15 -45.99 -1.41 15.00
CA ARG A 15 -45.59 -0.15 14.39
C ARG A 15 -45.09 0.79 15.49
N ASP A 16 -44.00 0.42 16.17
CA ASP A 16 -43.33 1.25 17.17
C ASP A 16 -41.84 0.92 17.24
N GLY A 17 -41.02 1.78 16.63
CA GLY A 17 -39.57 1.58 16.70
C GLY A 17 -38.69 2.40 15.77
N GLY A 18 -39.14 3.53 15.21
CA GLY A 18 -38.30 4.35 14.32
C GLY A 18 -36.92 4.69 14.90
N PHE A 19 -36.80 4.78 16.23
CA PHE A 19 -35.53 4.99 16.94
C PHE A 19 -34.78 3.69 17.27
N ARG A 20 -35.46 2.64 17.77
CA ARG A 20 -34.83 1.34 18.10
C ARG A 20 -34.37 0.57 16.85
N GLN A 21 -35.12 0.64 15.75
CA GLN A 21 -34.73 0.08 14.45
C GLN A 21 -33.52 0.82 13.85
N ARG A 22 -33.50 2.16 13.94
CA ARG A 22 -32.34 2.97 13.52
C ARG A 22 -31.10 2.72 14.38
N LEU A 23 -31.25 2.61 15.70
CA LEU A 23 -30.17 2.21 16.62
C LEU A 23 -29.64 0.82 16.30
N ARG A 24 -30.52 -0.15 16.03
CA ARG A 24 -30.13 -1.50 15.62
C ARG A 24 -29.41 -1.51 14.26
N ASN A 25 -29.86 -0.70 13.31
CA ASN A 25 -29.19 -0.54 12.02
C ASN A 25 -27.85 0.20 12.13
N LEU A 26 -27.70 1.13 13.08
CA LEU A 26 -26.41 1.78 13.40
C LEU A 26 -25.46 0.82 14.12
N CYS A 27 -25.97 -0.03 15.01
CA CYS A 27 -25.18 -1.06 15.68
C CYS A 27 -24.74 -2.19 14.73
N ALA A 28 -25.54 -2.49 13.71
CA ALA A 28 -25.20 -3.44 12.65
C ALA A 28 -24.38 -2.81 11.51
N TYR A 29 -24.08 -1.52 11.58
CA TYR A 29 -23.31 -0.84 10.56
C TYR A 29 -21.83 -1.16 10.72
N GLU A 30 -21.21 -1.76 9.70
CA GLU A 30 -19.81 -2.17 9.79
C GLU A 30 -18.87 -1.10 9.25
N ILE A 31 -17.90 -0.73 10.10
CA ILE A 31 -16.74 0.05 9.73
C ILE A 31 -15.51 -0.85 9.54
N GLY A 32 -15.24 -1.18 8.27
CA GLY A 32 -14.22 -2.14 7.85
C GLY A 32 -14.68 -3.54 8.20
N VAL A 33 -14.06 -4.12 9.22
CA VAL A 33 -14.39 -5.43 9.78
C VAL A 33 -14.99 -5.31 11.19
N ILE A 34 -15.20 -4.07 11.68
CA ILE A 34 -15.57 -3.78 13.07
C ILE A 34 -16.96 -3.11 13.10
N PRO A 35 -17.90 -3.56 13.96
CA PRO A 35 -19.16 -2.85 14.18
C PRO A 35 -18.94 -1.40 14.60
N LEU A 36 -19.73 -0.48 14.05
CA LEU A 36 -19.62 0.97 14.26
C LEU A 36 -19.51 1.38 15.75
N PRO A 37 -20.29 0.81 16.69
CA PRO A 37 -20.18 1.21 18.11
C PRO A 37 -18.81 0.87 18.71
N ILE A 38 -18.24 -0.29 18.34
CA ILE A 38 -16.92 -0.73 18.80
C ILE A 38 -15.84 0.17 18.19
N PHE A 39 -15.96 0.48 16.90
CA PHE A 39 -15.04 1.39 16.23
C PHE A 39 -15.04 2.79 16.87
N LEU A 40 -16.22 3.35 17.19
CA LEU A 40 -16.33 4.63 17.88
C LEU A 40 -15.69 4.60 19.27
N GLY A 41 -15.84 3.50 20.01
CA GLY A 41 -15.15 3.29 21.28
C GLY A 41 -13.63 3.29 21.13
N ILE A 42 -13.09 2.54 20.16
CA ILE A 42 -11.65 2.52 19.85
C ILE A 42 -11.17 3.92 19.46
N ALA A 43 -11.87 4.59 18.55
CA ALA A 43 -11.51 5.93 18.10
C ALA A 43 -11.52 6.94 19.24
N LEU A 44 -12.48 6.86 20.16
CA LEU A 44 -12.55 7.71 21.34
C LEU A 44 -11.37 7.45 22.28
N ILE A 45 -11.02 6.19 22.55
CA ILE A 45 -9.88 5.85 23.41
C ILE A 45 -8.57 6.36 22.81
N VAL A 46 -8.35 6.14 21.51
CA VAL A 46 -7.16 6.60 20.80
C VAL A 46 -7.10 8.13 20.78
N PHE A 47 -8.22 8.80 20.50
CA PHE A 47 -8.31 10.26 20.49
C PHE A 47 -8.04 10.87 21.86
N LEU A 48 -8.68 10.36 22.91
CA LEU A 48 -8.46 10.85 24.28
C LEU A 48 -7.02 10.60 24.73
N SER A 49 -6.46 9.43 24.45
CA SER A 49 -5.07 9.11 24.79
C SER A 49 -4.08 10.04 24.05
N ALA A 50 -4.37 10.36 22.79
CA ALA A 50 -3.57 11.31 22.01
C ALA A 50 -3.71 12.75 22.53
N HIS A 51 -4.92 13.18 22.84
CA HIS A 51 -5.20 14.55 23.29
C HIS A 51 -4.67 14.82 24.69
N LEU A 52 -4.75 13.84 25.59
CA LEU A 52 -4.21 13.92 26.96
C LEU A 52 -2.70 13.64 27.04
N GLY A 53 -2.06 13.26 25.92
CA GLY A 53 -0.63 12.97 25.88
C GLY A 53 -0.21 11.62 26.48
N PHE A 54 -1.16 10.75 26.80
CA PHE A 54 -0.92 9.40 27.34
C PHE A 54 -0.70 8.33 26.26
N LEU A 55 -0.66 8.72 24.98
CA LEU A 55 -0.42 7.79 23.88
C LEU A 55 1.03 7.24 23.96
N PRO A 56 1.21 5.91 24.07
CA PRO A 56 2.54 5.35 24.22
C PRO A 56 3.35 5.48 22.93
N LYS A 57 4.60 5.94 23.04
CA LYS A 57 5.57 5.96 21.93
C LYS A 57 6.17 4.56 21.70
N ASN A 58 5.32 3.60 21.35
CA ASN A 58 5.72 2.22 21.04
C ASN A 58 4.83 1.61 19.94
N MET A 59 5.19 0.42 19.46
CA MET A 59 4.54 -0.21 18.30
C MET A 59 3.01 -0.27 18.46
N ILE A 60 2.53 -0.52 19.69
CA ILE A 60 1.10 -0.59 20.02
C ILE A 60 0.43 0.77 19.80
N GLY A 61 0.99 1.86 20.34
CA GLY A 61 0.45 3.21 20.17
C GLY A 61 0.45 3.66 18.71
N GLY A 62 1.53 3.38 17.98
CA GLY A 62 1.62 3.69 16.55
C GLY A 62 0.58 2.92 15.72
N LEU A 63 0.40 1.63 16.00
CA LEU A 63 -0.59 0.80 15.29
C LEU A 63 -2.01 1.27 15.59
N ALA A 64 -2.31 1.61 16.86
CA ALA A 64 -3.61 2.11 17.25
C ALA A 64 -4.00 3.38 16.49
N VAL A 65 -3.07 4.32 16.31
CA VAL A 65 -3.31 5.54 15.51
C VAL A 65 -3.51 5.20 14.03
N ILE A 66 -2.56 4.51 13.42
CA ILE A 66 -2.55 4.30 11.97
C ILE A 66 -3.72 3.41 11.53
N MET A 67 -4.02 2.34 12.28
CA MET A 67 -5.14 1.44 11.95
C MET A 67 -6.49 2.13 12.13
N THR A 68 -6.70 2.85 13.23
CA THR A 68 -7.96 3.57 13.47
C THR A 68 -8.21 4.60 12.38
N MET A 69 -7.20 5.40 12.05
CA MET A 69 -7.28 6.42 11.01
C MET A 69 -7.41 5.82 9.61
N GLY A 70 -6.68 4.75 9.33
CA GLY A 70 -6.72 4.05 8.04
C GLY A 70 -8.07 3.40 7.79
N VAL A 71 -8.68 2.80 8.80
CA VAL A 71 -10.05 2.26 8.70
C VAL A 71 -11.06 3.39 8.48
N PHE A 72 -10.96 4.49 9.22
CA PHE A 72 -11.86 5.64 9.08
C PHE A 72 -11.80 6.26 7.68
N PHE A 73 -10.60 6.66 7.23
CA PHE A 73 -10.40 7.29 5.93
C PHE A 73 -10.59 6.33 4.76
N GLY A 74 -10.20 5.06 4.93
CA GLY A 74 -10.39 4.02 3.92
C GLY A 74 -11.88 3.81 3.62
N GLN A 75 -12.68 3.69 4.66
CA GLN A 75 -14.13 3.60 4.52
C GLN A 75 -14.78 4.86 3.94
N MET A 76 -14.37 6.03 4.42
CA MET A 76 -14.87 7.30 3.89
C MET A 76 -14.57 7.41 2.39
N GLY A 77 -13.37 7.01 1.97
CA GLY A 77 -12.97 7.04 0.56
C GLY A 77 -13.68 6.04 -0.33
N GLN A 78 -14.08 4.88 0.21
CA GLN A 78 -14.88 3.89 -0.51
C GLN A 78 -16.35 4.28 -0.67
N ARG A 79 -16.85 5.21 0.14
CA ARG A 79 -18.25 5.67 0.09
C ARG A 79 -18.47 6.88 -0.83
N LEU A 80 -17.43 7.64 -1.12
CA LEU A 80 -17.54 8.81 -1.98
C LEU A 80 -17.65 8.38 -3.46
N PRO A 81 -18.69 8.80 -4.20
CA PRO A 81 -19.06 8.23 -5.50
C PRO A 81 -17.97 8.41 -6.57
N ILE A 82 -17.28 9.55 -6.58
CA ILE A 82 -16.19 9.82 -7.54
C ILE A 82 -14.91 9.08 -7.14
N LEU A 83 -14.61 9.07 -5.84
CA LEU A 83 -13.37 8.52 -5.30
C LEU A 83 -13.38 6.98 -5.30
N LYS A 84 -14.52 6.34 -5.06
CA LYS A 84 -14.64 4.87 -5.03
C LYS A 84 -14.10 4.20 -6.29
N GLU A 85 -14.38 4.76 -7.47
CA GLU A 85 -14.00 4.19 -8.76
C GLU A 85 -12.50 4.33 -9.09
N ILE A 86 -11.77 5.17 -8.35
CA ILE A 86 -10.35 5.48 -8.58
C ILE A 86 -9.45 5.03 -7.43
N GLY A 87 -9.94 4.19 -6.50
CA GLY A 87 -9.17 3.77 -5.32
C GLY A 87 -9.22 4.76 -4.16
N GLY A 88 -10.36 5.45 -4.00
CA GLY A 88 -10.59 6.53 -3.04
C GLY A 88 -10.20 6.25 -1.60
N GLY A 89 -10.32 5.00 -1.15
CA GLY A 89 -9.86 4.59 0.18
C GLY A 89 -8.36 4.79 0.36
N ALA A 90 -7.55 4.32 -0.60
CA ALA A 90 -6.09 4.49 -0.55
C ALA A 90 -5.68 5.96 -0.71
N ILE A 91 -6.35 6.69 -1.60
CA ILE A 91 -6.08 8.13 -1.82
C ILE A 91 -6.33 8.92 -0.54
N LEU A 92 -7.48 8.75 0.12
CA LEU A 92 -7.78 9.46 1.36
C LEU A 92 -6.88 9.04 2.52
N CYS A 93 -6.57 7.74 2.65
CA CYS A 93 -5.62 7.27 3.65
C CYS A 93 -4.21 7.87 3.49
N LEU A 94 -3.82 8.28 2.29
CA LEU A 94 -2.50 8.84 2.04
C LEU A 94 -2.52 10.38 2.11
N MET A 95 -3.47 11.01 1.43
CA MET A 95 -3.53 12.47 1.29
C MET A 95 -4.07 13.17 2.53
N LEU A 96 -5.17 12.66 3.12
CA LEU A 96 -5.87 13.38 4.18
C LEU A 96 -5.05 13.47 5.47
N PRO A 97 -4.40 12.40 5.99
CA PRO A 97 -3.49 12.54 7.12
C PRO A 97 -2.34 13.52 6.83
N SER A 98 -1.78 13.50 5.62
CA SER A 98 -0.67 14.39 5.24
C SER A 98 -1.07 15.87 5.31
N VAL A 99 -2.28 16.19 4.82
CA VAL A 99 -2.86 17.54 4.89
C VAL A 99 -3.16 17.94 6.34
N LEU A 100 -3.72 17.03 7.15
CA LEU A 100 -3.99 17.29 8.57
C LEU A 100 -2.70 17.53 9.36
N VAL A 101 -1.61 16.83 9.04
CA VAL A 101 -0.28 17.09 9.62
C VAL A 101 0.21 18.48 9.21
N PHE A 102 0.05 18.87 7.94
CA PHE A 102 0.46 20.20 7.45
C PHE A 102 -0.26 21.35 8.19
N PHE A 103 -1.56 21.19 8.47
CA PHE A 103 -2.33 22.17 9.25
C PHE A 103 -2.11 22.09 10.77
N GLY A 104 -1.26 21.18 11.25
CA GLY A 104 -0.97 21.03 12.68
C GLY A 104 -2.11 20.43 13.50
N PHE A 105 -3.00 19.64 12.88
CA PHE A 105 -4.14 19.02 13.57
C PHE A 105 -3.71 17.98 14.62
N PHE A 106 -2.58 17.29 14.41
CA PHE A 106 -2.10 16.25 15.30
C PHE A 106 -1.11 16.77 16.34
N GLY A 107 -1.29 16.34 17.59
CA GLY A 107 -0.36 16.63 18.68
C GLY A 107 0.95 15.83 18.57
N PRO A 108 2.01 16.25 19.30
CA PRO A 108 3.33 15.61 19.25
C PRO A 108 3.29 14.10 19.54
N ALA A 109 2.50 13.68 20.53
CA ALA A 109 2.37 12.27 20.89
C ALA A 109 1.92 11.38 19.72
N THR A 110 0.96 11.85 18.91
CA THR A 110 0.46 11.13 17.73
C THR A 110 1.54 11.03 16.64
N ILE A 111 2.26 12.12 16.40
CA ILE A 111 3.33 12.16 15.39
C ILE A 111 4.48 11.24 15.81
N ASP A 112 4.89 11.28 17.07
CA ASP A 112 6.00 10.49 17.58
C ASP A 112 5.69 9.00 17.62
N ALA A 113 4.47 8.60 18.00
CA ALA A 113 4.03 7.22 17.93
C ALA A 113 4.00 6.69 16.48
N THR A 114 3.52 7.52 15.53
CA THR A 114 3.48 7.17 14.10
C THR A 114 4.89 7.05 13.51
N LYS A 115 5.77 8.00 13.83
CA LYS A 115 7.18 7.99 13.41
C LYS A 115 7.92 6.79 13.98
N MET A 116 7.73 6.49 15.26
CA MET A 116 8.35 5.33 15.88
C MET A 116 7.92 4.04 15.17
N LEU A 117 6.64 3.89 14.79
CA LEU A 117 6.19 2.67 14.11
C LEU A 117 6.77 2.56 12.69
N MET A 118 6.71 3.65 11.92
CA MET A 118 7.06 3.62 10.50
C MET A 118 8.57 3.72 10.24
N LYS A 119 9.31 4.42 11.10
CA LYS A 119 10.74 4.69 10.93
C LYS A 119 11.62 3.95 11.92
N GLU A 120 11.29 3.97 13.22
CA GLU A 120 12.15 3.33 14.24
C GLU A 120 11.96 1.81 14.26
N ALA A 121 10.71 1.33 14.23
CA ALA A 121 10.35 -0.09 14.22
C ALA A 121 10.37 -0.72 12.82
N ASN A 122 10.64 0.06 11.77
CA ASN A 122 10.71 -0.41 10.37
C ASN A 122 9.46 -1.19 9.90
N PHE A 123 8.27 -0.86 10.42
CA PHE A 123 7.04 -1.57 10.06
C PHE A 123 6.71 -1.50 8.57
N LEU A 124 7.11 -0.42 7.88
CA LEU A 124 6.99 -0.32 6.42
C LEU A 124 7.71 -1.47 5.70
N TYR A 125 8.95 -1.76 6.09
CA TYR A 125 9.72 -2.85 5.49
C TYR A 125 9.16 -4.22 5.87
N PHE A 126 8.61 -4.37 7.07
CA PHE A 126 7.90 -5.59 7.46
C PHE A 126 6.70 -5.88 6.54
N VAL A 127 5.89 -4.86 6.23
CA VAL A 127 4.76 -5.00 5.29
C VAL A 127 5.25 -5.30 3.87
N ILE A 128 6.30 -4.62 3.40
CA ILE A 128 6.90 -4.89 2.08
C ILE A 128 7.41 -6.33 2.00
N ALA A 129 8.18 -6.77 2.99
CA ALA A 129 8.70 -8.13 3.06
C ALA A 129 7.57 -9.17 3.08
N SER A 130 6.51 -8.90 3.85
CA SER A 130 5.35 -9.79 3.92
C SER A 130 4.65 -9.95 2.57
N LEU A 131 4.41 -8.85 1.87
CA LEU A 131 3.75 -8.87 0.55
C LEU A 131 4.64 -9.52 -0.51
N VAL A 132 5.94 -9.20 -0.53
CA VAL A 132 6.88 -9.70 -1.53
C VAL A 132 7.18 -11.19 -1.33
N VAL A 133 7.61 -11.59 -0.14
CA VAL A 133 7.93 -13.00 0.16
C VAL A 133 6.67 -13.85 0.06
N GLY A 134 5.54 -13.37 0.61
CA GLY A 134 4.26 -14.07 0.52
C GLY A 134 3.78 -14.26 -0.92
N SER A 135 3.85 -13.24 -1.77
CA SER A 135 3.45 -13.38 -3.18
C SER A 135 4.39 -14.27 -3.98
N ILE A 136 5.72 -14.13 -3.83
CA ILE A 136 6.70 -14.96 -4.56
C ILE A 136 6.55 -16.44 -4.17
N LEU A 137 6.48 -16.73 -2.86
CA LEU A 137 6.34 -18.10 -2.38
C LEU A 137 4.94 -18.67 -2.67
N GLY A 138 3.90 -17.83 -2.76
CA GLY A 138 2.54 -18.24 -3.13
C GLY A 138 2.35 -18.51 -4.62
N MET A 139 3.23 -18.00 -5.50
CA MET A 139 3.14 -18.21 -6.95
C MET A 139 3.73 -19.56 -7.40
N SER A 140 3.29 -20.07 -8.55
CA SER A 140 3.93 -21.24 -9.19
C SER A 140 5.27 -20.84 -9.82
N ARG A 141 6.25 -21.76 -9.79
CA ARG A 141 7.62 -21.54 -10.29
C ARG A 141 7.62 -21.09 -11.76
N PHE A 142 6.73 -21.65 -12.58
CA PHE A 142 6.64 -21.31 -13.99
C PHE A 142 6.11 -19.89 -14.24
N ILE A 143 5.13 -19.43 -13.44
CA ILE A 143 4.64 -18.04 -13.49
C ILE A 143 5.78 -17.07 -13.16
N LEU A 144 6.60 -17.39 -12.16
CA LEU A 144 7.60 -16.47 -11.62
C LEU A 144 8.63 -16.04 -12.68
N VAL A 145 9.25 -17.00 -13.38
CA VAL A 145 10.27 -16.70 -14.40
C VAL A 145 9.66 -16.09 -15.66
N GLN A 146 8.54 -16.63 -16.16
CA GLN A 146 7.88 -16.05 -17.33
C GLN A 146 7.34 -14.66 -17.03
N GLY A 147 6.77 -14.45 -15.84
CA GLY A 147 6.25 -13.18 -15.37
C GLY A 147 7.36 -12.14 -15.26
N MET A 148 8.47 -12.45 -14.62
CA MET A 148 9.60 -11.53 -14.47
C MET A 148 10.16 -11.07 -15.83
N LEU A 149 10.42 -11.99 -16.76
CA LEU A 149 10.91 -11.64 -18.10
C LEU A 149 9.89 -10.85 -18.93
N ARG A 150 8.61 -11.25 -18.89
CA ARG A 150 7.53 -10.54 -19.61
C ARG A 150 7.20 -9.18 -19.00
N MET A 151 7.48 -8.94 -17.72
CA MET A 151 7.30 -7.65 -17.05
C MET A 151 8.49 -6.71 -17.24
N PHE A 152 9.71 -7.26 -17.39
CA PHE A 152 10.91 -6.44 -17.56
C PHE A 152 10.87 -5.57 -18.82
N ILE A 153 10.42 -6.13 -19.96
CA ILE A 153 10.37 -5.39 -21.23
C ILE A 153 9.39 -4.20 -21.17
N PRO A 154 8.11 -4.37 -20.78
CA PRO A 154 7.19 -3.24 -20.60
C PRO A 154 7.68 -2.21 -19.58
N LEU A 155 8.32 -2.64 -18.50
CA LEU A 155 8.90 -1.73 -17.50
C LEU A 155 10.00 -0.85 -18.11
N LEU A 156 10.92 -1.46 -18.87
CA LEU A 156 12.02 -0.76 -19.51
C LEU A 156 11.51 0.23 -20.58
N VAL A 157 10.60 -0.23 -21.45
CA VAL A 157 9.99 0.61 -22.49
C VAL A 157 9.19 1.76 -21.86
N GLY A 158 8.41 1.48 -20.82
CA GLY A 158 7.65 2.50 -20.09
C GLY A 158 8.55 3.53 -19.41
N THR A 159 9.66 3.09 -18.82
CA THR A 159 10.66 3.99 -18.21
C THR A 159 11.32 4.88 -19.27
N LEU A 160 11.72 4.31 -20.42
CA LEU A 160 12.28 5.10 -21.52
C LEU A 160 11.27 6.12 -22.09
N ALA A 161 10.00 5.72 -22.23
CA ALA A 161 8.94 6.62 -22.67
C ALA A 161 8.70 7.75 -21.65
N ALA A 162 8.72 7.44 -20.35
CA ALA A 162 8.62 8.43 -19.27
C ALA A 162 9.79 9.42 -19.28
N VAL A 163 11.02 8.94 -19.48
CA VAL A 163 12.21 9.78 -19.61
C VAL A 163 12.09 10.68 -20.84
N ALA A 164 11.78 10.12 -22.01
CA ALA A 164 11.67 10.87 -23.26
C ALA A 164 10.59 11.95 -23.19
N SER A 165 9.39 11.61 -22.72
CA SER A 165 8.30 12.56 -22.55
C SER A 165 8.62 13.64 -21.50
N GLY A 166 9.24 13.25 -20.38
CA GLY A 166 9.69 14.20 -19.35
C GLY A 166 10.72 15.20 -19.89
N LEU A 167 11.69 14.74 -20.69
CA LEU A 167 12.71 15.61 -21.30
C LEU A 167 12.10 16.58 -22.31
N ILE A 168 11.14 16.13 -23.13
CA ILE A 168 10.42 16.98 -24.08
C ILE A 168 9.67 18.09 -23.33
N VAL A 169 8.90 17.73 -22.31
CA VAL A 169 8.14 18.69 -21.50
C VAL A 169 9.08 19.64 -20.76
N GLY A 170 10.15 19.15 -20.15
CA GLY A 170 11.14 19.99 -19.47
C GLY A 170 11.76 21.03 -20.39
N LYS A 171 12.12 20.64 -21.62
CA LYS A 171 12.63 21.57 -22.63
C LYS A 171 11.59 22.61 -23.06
N LEU A 172 10.32 22.23 -23.21
CA LEU A 172 9.24 23.15 -23.56
C LEU A 172 8.97 24.20 -22.46
N VAL A 173 9.18 23.82 -21.20
CA VAL A 173 9.06 24.73 -20.04
C VAL A 173 10.32 25.60 -19.87
N GLY A 174 11.39 25.35 -20.63
CA GLY A 174 12.64 26.11 -20.58
C GLY A 174 13.68 25.57 -19.62
N TYR A 175 13.50 24.37 -19.07
CA TYR A 175 14.52 23.70 -18.26
C TYR A 175 15.62 23.07 -19.14
N SER A 176 16.83 23.01 -18.59
CA SER A 176 17.93 22.29 -19.22
C SER A 176 17.69 20.78 -19.16
N VAL A 177 18.25 20.04 -20.13
CA VAL A 177 18.18 18.56 -20.17
C VAL A 177 18.80 17.97 -18.90
N TYR A 178 19.93 18.54 -18.44
CA TYR A 178 20.60 18.11 -17.22
C TYR A 178 19.72 18.25 -15.98
N HIS A 179 19.11 19.44 -15.79
CA HIS A 179 18.25 19.69 -14.64
C HIS A 179 17.01 18.79 -14.67
N THR A 180 16.37 18.70 -15.84
CA THR A 180 15.15 17.89 -16.02
C THR A 180 15.42 16.42 -15.73
N PHE A 181 16.53 15.87 -16.23
CA PHE A 181 16.87 14.47 -16.02
C PHE A 181 17.22 14.17 -14.56
N PHE A 182 18.24 14.85 -14.01
CA PHE A 182 18.82 14.50 -12.72
C PHE A 182 18.01 14.98 -11.52
N PHE A 183 17.33 16.12 -11.63
CA PHE A 183 16.65 16.73 -10.48
C PHE A 183 15.13 16.58 -10.50
N ILE A 184 14.54 16.12 -11.62
CA ILE A 184 13.09 15.93 -11.74
C ILE A 184 12.78 14.46 -12.09
N ILE A 185 13.24 13.97 -13.24
CA ILE A 185 12.88 12.63 -13.72
C ILE A 185 13.45 11.54 -12.81
N VAL A 186 14.76 11.56 -12.54
CA VAL A 186 15.43 10.53 -11.72
C VAL A 186 14.79 10.40 -10.32
N PRO A 187 14.49 11.50 -9.59
CA PRO A 187 13.74 11.43 -8.33
C PRO A 187 12.34 10.83 -8.46
N ILE A 188 11.63 11.09 -9.56
CA ILE A 188 10.28 10.55 -9.80
C ILE A 188 10.32 9.03 -10.07
N ILE A 189 11.27 8.56 -10.87
CA ILE A 189 11.41 7.13 -11.22
C ILE A 189 12.20 6.32 -10.17
N GLY A 190 12.87 7.00 -9.23
CA GLY A 190 13.66 6.38 -8.18
C GLY A 190 12.81 5.67 -7.12
N GLY A 191 13.49 5.03 -6.16
CA GLY A 191 12.88 4.24 -5.07
C GLY A 191 12.15 5.04 -3.97
N GLY A 192 11.59 6.22 -4.28
CA GLY A 192 10.96 7.10 -3.30
C GLY A 192 11.95 7.74 -2.31
N ILE A 193 11.46 8.22 -1.17
CA ILE A 193 12.28 9.03 -0.24
C ILE A 193 13.36 8.19 0.45
N GLY A 194 13.00 7.01 0.96
CA GLY A 194 13.89 6.17 1.76
C GLY A 194 15.00 5.50 0.94
N GLU A 195 14.62 4.84 -0.16
CA GLU A 195 15.52 4.00 -0.96
C GLU A 195 16.04 4.70 -2.22
N GLY A 196 15.43 5.82 -2.62
CA GLY A 196 15.85 6.60 -3.79
C GLY A 196 16.57 7.88 -3.38
N ILE A 197 15.84 8.81 -2.78
CA ILE A 197 16.32 10.17 -2.54
C ILE A 197 17.51 10.20 -1.59
N LEU A 198 17.50 9.43 -0.50
CA LEU A 198 18.61 9.43 0.45
C LEU A 198 19.93 8.94 -0.20
N PRO A 199 19.99 7.75 -0.85
CA PRO A 199 21.18 7.34 -1.59
C PRO A 199 21.57 8.32 -2.72
N LEU A 200 20.60 8.86 -3.45
CA LEU A 200 20.86 9.80 -4.54
C LEU A 200 21.46 11.12 -4.02
N SER A 201 20.96 11.60 -2.88
CA SER A 201 21.46 12.81 -2.22
C SER A 201 22.88 12.62 -1.68
N LEU A 202 23.18 11.44 -1.14
CA LEU A 202 24.54 11.06 -0.73
C LEU A 202 25.47 11.04 -1.96
N ALA A 203 25.06 10.40 -3.05
CA ALA A 203 25.84 10.36 -4.29
C ALA A 203 26.07 11.77 -4.87
N TYR A 204 25.05 12.63 -4.89
CA TYR A 204 25.17 13.99 -5.42
C TYR A 204 26.08 14.83 -4.54
N SER A 205 25.98 14.72 -3.21
CA SER A 205 26.89 15.41 -2.29
C SER A 205 28.35 14.98 -2.46
N ALA A 206 28.59 13.70 -2.75
CA ALA A 206 29.95 13.19 -2.99
C ALA A 206 30.54 13.67 -4.33
N ILE A 207 29.71 13.84 -5.36
CA ILE A 207 30.16 14.19 -6.72
C ILE A 207 30.19 15.71 -6.94
N LEU A 208 29.13 16.40 -6.54
CA LEU A 208 28.90 17.83 -6.77
C LEU A 208 29.30 18.70 -5.57
N GLY A 209 29.63 18.08 -4.44
CA GLY A 209 29.91 18.77 -3.17
C GLY A 209 28.63 19.21 -2.45
N GLY A 210 28.79 19.83 -1.28
CA GLY A 210 27.68 20.23 -0.40
C GLY A 210 27.25 19.13 0.57
N THR A 211 26.18 19.38 1.33
CA THR A 211 25.63 18.40 2.28
C THR A 211 24.45 17.64 1.65
N PRO A 212 24.23 16.37 2.03
CA PRO A 212 23.09 15.58 1.55
C PRO A 212 21.73 16.26 1.77
N ASP A 213 21.57 17.02 2.86
CA ASP A 213 20.31 17.68 3.22
C ASP A 213 19.83 18.68 2.16
N ILE A 214 20.76 19.37 1.49
CA ILE A 214 20.44 20.32 0.41
C ILE A 214 19.83 19.57 -0.77
N TYR A 215 20.40 18.43 -1.14
CA TYR A 215 19.88 17.60 -2.23
C TYR A 215 18.57 16.91 -1.84
N VAL A 216 18.41 16.46 -0.59
CA VAL A 216 17.12 15.92 -0.12
C VAL A 216 16.03 16.97 -0.27
N ALA A 217 16.27 18.21 0.14
CA ALA A 217 15.32 19.31 0.02
C ALA A 217 14.97 19.63 -1.46
N GLN A 218 15.92 19.44 -2.38
CA GLN A 218 15.72 19.69 -3.80
C GLN A 218 14.99 18.55 -4.53
N LEU A 219 15.29 17.30 -4.18
CA LEU A 219 14.80 16.11 -4.90
C LEU A 219 13.46 15.61 -4.35
N ALA A 220 13.19 15.80 -3.05
CA ALA A 220 11.97 15.34 -2.39
C ALA A 220 10.67 15.90 -3.01
N PRO A 221 10.57 17.20 -3.36
CA PRO A 221 9.35 17.75 -3.96
C PRO A 221 8.96 17.05 -5.26
N ALA A 222 9.92 16.79 -6.15
CA ALA A 222 9.68 16.11 -7.42
C ALA A 222 9.12 14.69 -7.21
N ALA A 223 9.74 13.91 -6.30
CA ALA A 223 9.28 12.55 -6.01
C ALA A 223 7.87 12.53 -5.38
N VAL A 224 7.57 13.46 -4.46
CA VAL A 224 6.26 13.55 -3.81
C VAL A 224 5.17 13.89 -4.83
N VAL A 225 5.39 14.92 -5.66
CA VAL A 225 4.43 15.33 -6.70
C VAL A 225 4.26 14.22 -7.74
N GLY A 226 5.36 13.58 -8.16
CA GLY A 226 5.33 12.43 -9.06
C GLY A 226 4.50 11.28 -8.51
N ASN A 227 4.64 10.94 -7.23
CA ASN A 227 3.87 9.89 -6.59
C ASN A 227 2.36 10.21 -6.54
N ILE A 228 1.99 11.46 -6.23
CA ILE A 228 0.59 11.91 -6.25
C ILE A 228 0.01 11.75 -7.66
N ALA A 229 0.72 12.23 -8.68
CA ALA A 229 0.29 12.09 -10.07
C ALA A 229 0.15 10.62 -10.48
N ALA A 230 1.10 9.76 -10.08
CA ALA A 230 1.05 8.33 -10.35
C ALA A 230 -0.18 7.65 -9.73
N ILE A 231 -0.51 7.97 -8.48
CA ILE A 231 -1.71 7.45 -7.80
C ILE A 231 -2.99 7.87 -8.54
N ILE A 232 -3.09 9.15 -8.94
CA ILE A 232 -4.25 9.66 -9.69
C ILE A 232 -4.37 8.97 -11.05
N CYS A 233 -3.26 8.84 -11.77
CA CYS A 233 -3.21 8.14 -13.06
C CYS A 233 -3.59 6.66 -12.92
N ALA A 234 -3.10 5.97 -11.89
CA ALA A 234 -3.45 4.58 -11.60
C ALA A 234 -4.95 4.42 -11.31
N GLY A 235 -5.52 5.33 -10.51
CA GLY A 235 -6.96 5.38 -10.26
C GLY A 235 -7.78 5.62 -11.53
N TYR A 236 -7.35 6.54 -12.39
CA TYR A 236 -7.99 6.77 -13.68
C TYR A 236 -7.90 5.55 -14.61
N LEU A 237 -6.74 4.89 -14.67
CA LEU A 237 -6.55 3.67 -15.46
C LEU A 237 -7.43 2.52 -14.95
N ALA A 238 -7.58 2.37 -13.64
CA ALA A 238 -8.50 1.39 -13.05
C ALA A 238 -9.96 1.65 -13.49
N ARG A 239 -10.39 2.90 -13.46
CA ARG A 239 -11.73 3.30 -13.96
C ARG A 239 -11.90 3.05 -15.46
N LEU A 240 -10.87 3.33 -16.25
CA LEU A 240 -10.88 3.07 -17.69
C LEU A 240 -10.96 1.57 -18.00
N ALA A 241 -10.24 0.74 -17.24
CA ALA A 241 -10.24 -0.71 -17.38
C ALA A 241 -11.63 -1.33 -17.12
N ILE A 242 -12.39 -0.79 -16.16
CA ILE A 242 -13.79 -1.20 -15.92
C ILE A 242 -14.67 -0.89 -17.12
N LYS A 243 -14.50 0.29 -17.75
CA LYS A 243 -15.27 0.67 -18.94
C LYS A 243 -14.85 -0.04 -20.23
N ARG A 244 -13.60 -0.49 -20.31
CA ARG A 244 -13.02 -1.17 -21.46
C ARG A 244 -12.46 -2.54 -21.05
N PRO A 245 -13.31 -3.58 -20.97
CA PRO A 245 -12.90 -4.91 -20.51
C PRO A 245 -11.76 -5.53 -21.33
N HIS A 246 -11.61 -5.18 -22.61
CA HIS A 246 -10.52 -5.66 -23.45
C HIS A 246 -9.12 -5.18 -23.00
N LEU A 247 -9.04 -4.14 -22.16
CA LEU A 247 -7.79 -3.64 -21.57
C LEU A 247 -7.56 -4.15 -20.14
N ASN A 248 -8.56 -4.82 -19.53
CA ASN A 248 -8.54 -5.23 -18.13
C ASN A 248 -8.04 -6.67 -17.98
N GLY A 249 -7.06 -6.88 -17.10
CA GLY A 249 -6.55 -8.20 -16.71
C GLY A 249 -7.14 -8.74 -15.40
N GLU A 250 -8.04 -7.99 -14.75
CA GLU A 250 -8.68 -8.37 -13.46
C GLU A 250 -7.67 -8.72 -12.36
N GLY A 251 -6.55 -8.00 -12.32
CA GLY A 251 -5.45 -8.25 -11.39
C GLY A 251 -4.40 -9.23 -11.90
N SER A 252 -4.62 -9.89 -13.05
CA SER A 252 -3.60 -10.66 -13.75
C SER A 252 -2.90 -9.81 -14.81
N LEU A 253 -1.56 -9.81 -14.75
CA LEU A 253 -0.72 -9.16 -15.74
C LEU A 253 -0.52 -10.00 -17.02
N ILE A 254 -0.80 -11.30 -16.98
CA ILE A 254 -0.55 -12.23 -18.10
C ILE A 254 -1.86 -12.56 -18.81
N ARG A 255 -1.95 -12.22 -20.10
CA ARG A 255 -3.18 -12.27 -20.93
C ARG A 255 -3.62 -13.67 -21.37
N VAL A 256 -2.80 -14.71 -21.20
CA VAL A 256 -3.08 -16.02 -21.81
C VAL A 256 -4.01 -16.83 -20.89
N LYS A 257 -5.33 -16.72 -21.08
CA LYS A 257 -6.35 -17.45 -20.29
C LYS A 257 -6.17 -18.99 -20.32
N SER A 258 -5.73 -19.56 -21.44
CA SER A 258 -5.47 -21.00 -21.60
C SER A 258 -4.17 -21.49 -20.94
N GLU A 259 -3.22 -20.59 -20.69
CA GLU A 259 -2.07 -20.84 -19.81
C GLU A 259 -2.47 -20.55 -18.35
N ASN A 260 -3.28 -19.52 -18.07
CA ASN A 260 -3.73 -19.20 -16.72
C ASN A 260 -4.41 -20.37 -16.01
N ASP A 261 -5.16 -21.26 -16.68
CA ASP A 261 -5.72 -22.47 -16.04
C ASP A 261 -4.67 -23.51 -15.61
N LYS A 262 -3.49 -23.53 -16.26
CA LYS A 262 -2.33 -24.33 -15.79
C LYS A 262 -1.53 -23.59 -14.70
N PHE A 263 -1.77 -22.31 -14.51
CA PHE A 263 -1.01 -21.39 -13.65
C PHE A 263 -1.82 -20.93 -12.44
N GLN A 264 -3.13 -21.14 -12.40
CA GLN A 264 -3.90 -21.10 -11.18
C GLN A 264 -3.34 -22.20 -10.27
N VAL A 265 -2.79 -21.79 -9.13
CA VAL A 265 -2.63 -22.71 -8.01
C VAL A 265 -4.00 -23.35 -7.86
N LYS A 266 -4.10 -24.67 -8.02
CA LYS A 266 -5.33 -25.38 -7.62
C LYS A 266 -5.55 -24.94 -6.18
N GLU A 267 -6.55 -24.09 -5.95
CA GLU A 267 -6.98 -23.82 -4.60
C GLU A 267 -7.26 -25.21 -4.03
N GLU A 268 -6.47 -25.63 -3.05
CA GLU A 268 -6.85 -26.77 -2.23
C GLU A 268 -8.07 -26.31 -1.44
N THR A 269 -9.22 -26.33 -2.11
CA THR A 269 -10.54 -26.06 -1.57
C THR A 269 -10.73 -27.00 -0.40
N GLY A 270 -10.57 -26.48 0.82
CA GLY A 270 -10.77 -27.23 2.06
C GLY A 270 -9.64 -27.16 3.08
N SER A 271 -8.49 -26.55 2.79
CA SER A 271 -7.49 -26.33 3.84
C SER A 271 -8.00 -25.26 4.83
N VAL A 272 -8.41 -25.71 6.03
CA VAL A 272 -8.71 -24.82 7.14
C VAL A 272 -7.46 -23.99 7.41
N VAL A 273 -7.58 -22.67 7.42
CA VAL A 273 -6.45 -21.76 7.68
C VAL A 273 -5.82 -22.12 9.02
N ASP A 274 -4.64 -22.77 9.00
CA ASP A 274 -3.91 -23.11 10.22
C ASP A 274 -3.09 -21.89 10.67
N PHE A 275 -3.49 -21.28 11.79
CA PHE A 275 -2.82 -20.13 12.37
C PHE A 275 -1.33 -20.41 12.69
N ARG A 276 -0.93 -21.67 12.92
CA ARG A 276 0.47 -22.04 13.11
C ARG A 276 1.28 -21.85 11.83
N ILE A 277 0.70 -22.18 10.68
CA ILE A 277 1.32 -21.97 9.37
C ILE A 277 1.42 -20.48 9.07
N MET A 278 0.42 -19.67 9.45
CA MET A 278 0.52 -18.21 9.34
C MET A 278 1.67 -17.66 10.21
N GLY A 279 1.81 -18.13 11.44
CA GLY A 279 2.93 -17.77 12.33
C GLY A 279 4.30 -18.16 11.76
N ALA A 280 4.40 -19.37 11.18
CA ALA A 280 5.61 -19.80 10.46
C ALA A 280 5.91 -18.90 9.25
N GLY A 281 4.87 -18.46 8.53
CA GLY A 281 5.00 -17.50 7.43
C GLY A 281 5.65 -16.18 7.87
N VAL A 282 5.24 -15.63 9.02
CA VAL A 282 5.88 -14.42 9.59
C VAL A 282 7.36 -14.65 9.88
N LEU A 283 7.73 -15.80 10.46
CA LEU A 283 9.13 -16.15 10.71
C LEU A 283 9.94 -16.24 9.40
N VAL A 284 9.36 -16.86 8.36
CA VAL A 284 9.98 -16.96 7.03
C VAL A 284 10.21 -15.57 6.43
N ILE A 285 9.20 -14.68 6.50
CA ILE A 285 9.32 -13.29 6.03
C ILE A 285 10.48 -12.58 6.74
N CYS A 286 10.57 -12.69 8.06
CA CYS A 286 11.66 -12.09 8.83
C CYS A 286 13.03 -12.68 8.44
N ALA A 287 13.12 -14.00 8.23
CA ALA A 287 14.34 -14.66 7.82
C ALA A 287 14.82 -14.19 6.45
N PHE A 288 13.93 -14.09 5.46
CA PHE A 288 14.27 -13.59 4.12
C PHE A 288 14.68 -12.12 4.14
N PHE A 289 14.04 -11.29 4.96
CA PHE A 289 14.42 -9.89 5.12
C PHE A 289 15.84 -9.75 5.70
N ILE A 290 16.15 -10.49 6.77
CA ILE A 290 17.49 -10.53 7.38
C ILE A 290 18.53 -11.07 6.38
N LEU A 291 18.19 -12.14 5.65
CA LEU A 291 19.05 -12.70 4.61
C LEU A 291 19.35 -11.67 3.51
N GLY A 292 18.36 -10.91 3.07
CA GLY A 292 18.54 -9.81 2.12
C GLY A 292 19.52 -8.76 2.64
N GLY A 293 19.38 -8.33 3.90
CA GLY A 293 20.31 -7.38 4.52
C GLY A 293 21.73 -7.94 4.72
N LEU A 294 21.89 -9.25 4.94
CA LEU A 294 23.21 -9.89 5.00
C LEU A 294 23.87 -9.89 3.62
N LEU A 295 23.11 -10.23 2.58
CA LEU A 295 23.58 -10.25 1.19
C LEU A 295 23.93 -8.85 0.68
N GLU A 296 23.23 -7.81 1.15
CA GLU A 296 23.57 -6.41 0.87
C GLU A 296 25.01 -6.08 1.29
N LYS A 297 25.48 -6.58 2.44
CA LYS A 297 26.85 -6.32 2.92
C LYS A 297 27.93 -6.97 2.07
N VAL A 298 27.59 -8.03 1.32
CA VAL A 298 28.53 -8.75 0.47
C VAL A 298 28.53 -8.20 -0.95
N VAL A 299 27.34 -7.91 -1.50
CA VAL A 299 27.15 -7.56 -2.91
C VAL A 299 27.02 -6.03 -3.12
N GLY A 300 26.70 -5.27 -2.08
CA GLY A 300 26.49 -3.82 -2.15
C GLY A 300 25.15 -3.41 -2.79
N ILE A 301 24.25 -4.37 -3.04
CA ILE A 301 22.91 -4.14 -3.59
C ILE A 301 21.91 -4.02 -2.43
N PRO A 302 20.94 -3.08 -2.45
CA PRO A 302 19.98 -2.88 -1.36
C PRO A 302 19.28 -4.16 -0.90
N GLY A 303 19.18 -4.34 0.42
CA GLY A 303 18.65 -5.54 1.07
C GLY A 303 17.27 -6.00 0.58
N PRO A 304 16.28 -5.10 0.35
CA PRO A 304 14.98 -5.50 -0.21
C PRO A 304 15.07 -6.15 -1.60
N VAL A 305 16.03 -5.74 -2.44
CA VAL A 305 16.26 -6.35 -3.76
C VAL A 305 16.89 -7.73 -3.59
N MET A 306 17.89 -7.84 -2.70
CA MET A 306 18.53 -9.12 -2.40
C MET A 306 17.56 -10.11 -1.77
N MET A 307 16.60 -9.64 -0.96
CA MET A 307 15.50 -10.44 -0.43
C MET A 307 14.62 -11.01 -1.55
N ILE A 308 14.27 -10.22 -2.58
CA ILE A 308 13.53 -10.71 -3.75
C ILE A 308 14.31 -11.83 -4.44
N LEU A 309 15.59 -11.61 -4.73
CA LEU A 309 16.43 -12.59 -5.41
C LEU A 309 16.57 -13.88 -4.58
N ALA A 310 16.75 -13.76 -3.27
CA ALA A 310 16.79 -14.90 -2.37
C ALA A 310 15.45 -15.66 -2.34
N ALA A 311 14.32 -14.97 -2.24
CA ALA A 311 13.00 -15.59 -2.25
C ALA A 311 12.73 -16.34 -3.57
N VAL A 312 13.13 -15.76 -4.70
CA VAL A 312 13.07 -16.42 -6.01
C VAL A 312 13.95 -17.66 -6.02
N LEU A 313 15.19 -17.57 -5.54
CA LEU A 313 16.15 -18.68 -5.55
C LEU A 313 15.69 -19.86 -4.69
N PHE A 314 15.20 -19.60 -3.47
CA PHE A 314 14.68 -20.65 -2.57
C PHE A 314 13.37 -21.28 -3.03
N LYS A 315 12.60 -20.56 -3.87
CA LYS A 315 11.38 -21.11 -4.45
C LYS A 315 11.69 -22.22 -5.46
N TYR A 316 12.86 -22.20 -6.09
CA TYR A 316 13.34 -23.23 -7.04
C TYR A 316 13.97 -24.42 -6.31
#